data_AF-A0A9P7BZM8-F1
#
_entry.id   AF-A0A9P7BZM8-F1
#
_cell.length_a   1.000
_cell.length_b   1.000
_cell.length_c   1.000
_cell.angle_alpha   90.00
_cell.angle_beta   90.00
_cell.angle_gamma   90.00
#
_symmetry.space_group_name_H-M   'P 1'
#
loop_
_entity.id
_entity.type
_entity.pdbx_description
1 polymer ?
#
loop_
_entity_poly.entity_id
_entity_poly.type
_entity_poly.pdbx_seq_one_letter_code
_entity_poly.pdbx_strand_id
1 'polypeptide(L)'
;MLAVRARALARLGRIEEAADWALKAAMRPNAHVHILAIAAHCLAIADRVDEALGFLPLIRKSHPAYRVDDLLAAFRLTPEVQAVFREGARRIGLE
;
A
#
# COMPACT_ATOMS: atom_id res chain seq x y z
N MET A 1 -2.25 12.04 -8.98
CA MET A 1 -0.77 12.16 -8.92
C MET A 1 -0.15 11.64 -7.62
N LEU A 2 -0.82 11.71 -6.45
CA LEU A 2 -0.23 11.33 -5.15
C LEU A 2 0.21 9.86 -5.04
N ALA A 3 -0.67 8.91 -5.35
CA ALA A 3 -0.36 7.48 -5.27
C ALA A 3 0.75 7.04 -6.27
N VAL A 4 0.82 7.69 -7.43
CA VAL A 4 1.89 7.46 -8.42
C VAL A 4 3.25 7.90 -7.84
N ARG A 5 3.30 9.04 -7.15
CA ARG A 5 4.50 9.52 -6.47
C ARG A 5 4.94 8.59 -5.35
N ALA A 6 4.00 8.15 -4.51
CA ALA A 6 4.29 7.19 -3.44
C ALA A 6 4.95 5.91 -3.99
N ARG A 7 4.40 5.35 -5.06
CA ARG A 7 4.94 4.16 -5.71
C ARG A 7 6.32 4.38 -6.36
N ALA A 8 6.54 5.55 -6.95
CA ALA A 8 7.85 5.90 -7.51
C ALA A 8 8.91 6.01 -6.40
N LEU A 9 8.56 6.59 -5.25
CA LEU A 9 9.44 6.68 -4.09
C LEU A 9 9.73 5.29 -3.49
N ALA A 10 8.72 4.41 -3.40
CA ALA A 10 8.90 3.03 -2.98
C ALA A 10 9.89 2.28 -3.89
N ARG A 11 9.81 2.50 -5.22
CA ARG A 11 10.78 1.95 -6.18
C ARG A 11 12.20 2.47 -5.98
N LEU A 12 12.36 3.71 -5.51
CA LEU A 12 13.66 4.31 -5.22
C LEU A 12 14.17 3.96 -3.81
N GLY A 13 13.47 3.11 -3.05
CA GLY A 13 13.83 2.78 -1.68
C GLY A 13 13.59 3.89 -0.66
N ARG A 14 12.89 4.97 -1.06
CA ARG A 14 12.54 6.09 -0.16
C ARG A 14 11.22 5.78 0.54
N ILE A 15 11.26 4.81 1.46
CA ILE A 15 10.09 4.16 2.03
C ILE A 15 9.27 5.09 2.91
N GLU A 16 9.91 5.87 3.78
CA GLU A 16 9.24 6.80 4.71
C GLU A 16 8.44 7.85 3.93
N GLU A 17 9.07 8.44 2.92
CA GLU A 17 8.39 9.40 2.05
C GLU A 17 7.30 8.75 1.20
N ALA A 18 7.51 7.51 0.75
CA ALA A 18 6.47 6.75 0.06
C ALA A 18 5.23 6.58 0.96
N ALA A 19 5.42 6.24 2.24
CA ALA A 19 4.33 6.11 3.22
C ALA A 19 3.59 7.44 3.41
N ASP A 20 4.30 8.56 3.58
CA ASP A 20 3.67 9.87 3.77
C ASP A 20 2.86 10.33 2.54
N TRP A 21 3.37 10.08 1.33
CA TRP A 21 2.63 10.40 0.11
C TRP A 21 1.46 9.45 -0.11
N ALA A 22 1.57 8.18 0.27
CA ALA A 22 0.49 7.21 0.19
C ALA A 22 -0.64 7.56 1.17
N LEU A 23 -0.31 7.96 2.39
CA LEU A 23 -1.27 8.42 3.39
C LEU A 23 -2.05 9.64 2.88
N LYS A 24 -1.36 10.64 2.32
CA LYS A 24 -2.01 11.80 1.68
C LYS A 24 -2.98 11.40 0.56
N ALA A 25 -2.66 10.35 -0.19
CA ALA A 25 -3.54 9.81 -1.22
C ALA A 25 -4.76 9.10 -0.64
N ALA A 26 -4.59 8.33 0.43
CA ALA A 26 -5.66 7.59 1.10
C ALA A 26 -6.64 8.51 1.84
N MET A 27 -6.21 9.68 2.30
CA MET A 27 -7.07 10.67 2.96
C MET A 27 -8.01 11.42 2.00
N ARG A 28 -7.98 11.15 0.69
CA ARG A 28 -8.91 11.75 -0.25
C ARG A 28 -10.31 11.16 -0.08
N PRO A 29 -11.38 11.97 -0.14
CA PRO A 29 -12.73 11.43 -0.16
C PRO A 29 -12.87 10.47 -1.35
N ASN A 30 -13.41 9.29 -1.11
CA ASN A 30 -13.56 8.20 -2.08
C ASN A 30 -12.24 7.63 -2.62
N ALA A 31 -11.18 7.57 -1.80
CA ALA A 31 -9.97 6.84 -2.16
C ALA A 31 -10.30 5.38 -2.54
N HIS A 32 -9.92 4.98 -3.76
CA HIS A 32 -10.13 3.63 -4.27
C HIS A 32 -9.38 2.59 -3.41
N VAL A 33 -9.86 1.34 -3.36
CA VAL A 33 -9.28 0.27 -2.52
C VAL A 33 -7.78 0.07 -2.77
N HIS A 34 -7.30 0.17 -4.01
CA HIS A 34 -5.87 0.11 -4.33
C HIS A 34 -5.04 1.24 -3.71
N ILE A 35 -5.62 2.43 -3.53
CA ILE A 35 -4.93 3.55 -2.87
C ILE A 35 -4.78 3.26 -1.37
N LEU A 36 -5.84 2.72 -0.75
CA LEU A 36 -5.81 2.29 0.64
C LEU A 36 -4.78 1.16 0.84
N ALA A 37 -4.73 0.19 -0.07
CA ALA A 37 -3.75 -0.89 -0.04
C ALA A 37 -2.31 -0.37 -0.20
N ILE A 38 -2.06 0.56 -1.13
CA ILE A 38 -0.73 1.19 -1.28
C ILE A 38 -0.31 1.86 0.03
N ALA A 39 -1.22 2.61 0.69
CA ALA A 39 -0.93 3.22 1.98
C ALA A 39 -0.63 2.19 3.06
N ALA A 40 -1.45 1.15 3.20
CA ALA A 40 -1.25 0.08 4.17
C ALA A 40 0.12 -0.61 3.98
N HIS A 41 0.47 -1.01 2.75
CA HIS A 41 1.76 -1.65 2.50
C HIS A 41 2.93 -0.69 2.72
N CYS A 42 2.88 0.55 2.22
CA CYS A 42 3.97 1.51 2.41
C CYS A 42 4.21 1.81 3.90
N LEU A 43 3.15 1.93 4.71
CA LEU A 43 3.25 2.10 6.16
C LEU A 43 3.87 0.87 6.82
N ALA A 44 3.45 -0.34 6.44
CA ALA A 44 3.99 -1.58 6.99
C ALA A 44 5.49 -1.78 6.68
N ILE A 45 5.93 -1.39 5.48
CA ILE A 45 7.34 -1.45 5.08
C ILE A 45 8.14 -0.35 5.79
N ALA A 46 7.54 0.81 6.08
CA ALA A 46 8.12 1.90 6.87
C ALA A 46 8.11 1.64 8.39
N ASP A 47 7.86 0.40 8.82
CA ASP A 47 7.76 -0.01 10.22
C ASP A 47 6.63 0.67 11.03
N ARG A 48 5.67 1.29 10.35
CA ARG A 48 4.47 1.95 10.92
C ARG A 48 3.27 1.01 10.89
N VAL A 49 3.44 -0.19 11.46
CA VAL A 49 2.49 -1.30 11.33
C VAL A 49 1.12 -0.96 11.94
N ASP A 50 1.07 -0.29 13.09
CA ASP A 50 -0.19 0.08 13.74
C ASP A 50 -1.05 1.00 12.84
N GLU A 51 -0.41 1.97 12.17
CA GLU A 51 -1.09 2.83 11.20
C GLU A 51 -1.54 2.06 9.97
N ALA A 52 -0.72 1.11 9.49
CA ALA A 52 -1.07 0.24 8.37
C ALA A 52 -2.31 -0.60 8.67
N LEU A 53 -2.41 -1.17 9.88
CA LEU A 53 -3.54 -1.98 10.32
C LEU A 53 -4.86 -1.20 10.35
N GLY A 54 -4.81 0.11 10.57
CA GLY A 54 -5.98 1.00 10.49
C GLY A 54 -6.69 0.99 9.12
N PHE A 55 -5.99 0.64 8.03
CA PHE A 55 -6.57 0.59 6.68
C PHE A 55 -7.28 -0.73 6.36
N LEU A 56 -6.96 -1.81 7.08
CA LEU A 56 -7.51 -3.14 6.79
C LEU A 56 -9.04 -3.19 6.81
N PRO A 57 -9.75 -2.61 7.81
CA PRO A 57 -11.21 -2.60 7.82
C PRO A 57 -11.81 -1.90 6.58
N LEU A 58 -11.18 -0.81 6.11
CA LEU A 58 -11.65 -0.07 4.93
C LEU A 58 -11.45 -0.87 3.64
N ILE A 59 -10.30 -1.55 3.53
CA ILE A 59 -9.99 -2.44 2.41
C ILE A 59 -10.98 -3.60 2.38
N ARG A 60 -11.15 -4.32 3.50
CA ARG A 60 -12.05 -5.47 3.61
C ARG A 60 -13.52 -5.10 3.43
N LYS A 61 -13.93 -3.90 3.85
CA LYS A 61 -15.29 -3.40 3.59
C LYS A 61 -15.55 -3.23 2.09
N SER A 62 -14.56 -2.77 1.33
CA SER A 62 -14.68 -2.57 -0.12
C SER A 62 -14.50 -3.88 -0.89
N HIS A 63 -13.57 -4.73 -0.45
CA HIS A 63 -13.21 -5.98 -1.08
C HIS A 63 -12.80 -7.01 0.00
N PRO A 64 -13.73 -7.87 0.46
CA PRO A 64 -13.48 -8.76 1.61
C PRO A 64 -12.32 -9.73 1.42
N ALA A 65 -12.10 -10.20 0.19
CA ALA A 65 -11.04 -11.14 -0.17
C ALA A 65 -9.80 -10.44 -0.75
N TYR A 66 -9.58 -9.16 -0.45
CA TYR A 66 -8.46 -8.41 -1.01
C TYR A 66 -7.11 -8.97 -0.55
N ARG A 67 -6.22 -9.23 -1.50
CA ARG A 67 -4.86 -9.73 -1.28
C ARG A 67 -3.85 -8.84 -2.00
N VAL A 68 -2.58 -8.97 -1.65
CA VAL A 68 -1.49 -8.27 -2.34
C VAL A 68 -1.47 -8.60 -3.84
N ASP A 69 -1.87 -9.80 -4.24
CA ASP A 69 -1.94 -10.19 -5.66
C ASP A 69 -2.92 -9.32 -6.46
N ASP A 70 -4.02 -8.83 -5.87
CA ASP A 70 -4.94 -7.90 -6.54
C ASP A 70 -4.24 -6.57 -6.87
N LEU A 71 -3.40 -6.09 -5.95
CA LEU A 71 -2.60 -4.89 -6.16
C LEU A 71 -1.54 -5.10 -7.25
N LEU A 72 -0.85 -6.25 -7.21
CA LEU A 72 0.20 -6.58 -8.17
C LEU A 72 -0.37 -6.85 -9.58
N ALA A 73 -1.59 -7.37 -9.68
CA ALA A 73 -2.31 -7.52 -10.94
C ALA A 73 -2.75 -6.17 -11.52
N ALA A 74 -3.18 -5.23 -10.66
CA ALA A 74 -3.62 -3.90 -11.08
C ALA A 74 -2.48 -3.00 -11.58
N PHE A 75 -1.24 -3.24 -11.15
CA PHE A 75 -0.11 -2.38 -11.46
C PHE A 75 1.11 -3.17 -11.96
N ARG A 76 1.67 -2.75 -13.11
CA ARG A 76 2.95 -3.28 -13.59
C ARG A 76 4.11 -2.74 -12.75
N LEU A 77 4.53 -3.52 -11.75
CA LEU A 77 5.70 -3.24 -10.90
C LEU A 77 6.87 -4.12 -11.30
N THR A 78 8.10 -3.63 -11.10
CA THR A 78 9.30 -4.45 -11.26
C THR A 78 9.34 -5.54 -10.17
N PRO A 79 9.98 -6.69 -10.41
CA PRO A 79 10.02 -7.80 -9.44
C PRO A 79 10.51 -7.38 -8.05
N GLU A 80 11.47 -6.47 -7.98
CA GLU A 80 12.04 -5.96 -6.73
C GLU A 80 10.97 -5.22 -5.92
N VAL A 81 10.20 -4.34 -6.57
CA VAL A 81 9.11 -3.61 -5.92
C VAL A 81 7.99 -4.57 -5.51
N GLN A 82 7.66 -5.56 -6.33
CA GLN A 82 6.68 -6.59 -5.94
C GLN A 82 7.10 -7.31 -4.67
N ALA A 83 8.39 -7.65 -4.52
CA ALA A 83 8.90 -8.29 -3.32
C ALA A 83 8.72 -7.41 -2.06
N VAL A 84 8.97 -6.11 -2.18
CA VAL A 84 8.73 -5.14 -1.09
C VAL A 84 7.25 -5.07 -0.70
N PHE A 85 6.33 -5.02 -1.68
CA PHE A 85 4.90 -5.02 -1.38
C PHE A 85 4.41 -6.33 -0.78
N ARG A 86 4.95 -7.48 -1.21
CA ARG A 86 4.67 -8.80 -0.59
C ARG A 86 5.16 -8.86 0.85
N GLU A 87 6.32 -8.29 1.15
CA GLU A 87 6.81 -8.20 2.53
C GLU A 87 5.90 -7.32 3.40
N GLY A 88 5.51 -6.15 2.89
CA GLY A 88 4.52 -5.30 3.56
C GLY A 88 3.20 -6.02 3.81
N ALA A 89 2.74 -6.84 2.86
CA ALA A 89 1.53 -7.64 2.98
C ALA A 89 1.60 -8.69 4.09
N ARG A 90 2.74 -9.40 4.23
CA ARG A 90 2.96 -10.37 5.32
C ARG A 90 2.85 -9.73 6.69
N ARG A 91 3.43 -8.53 6.86
CA ARG A 91 3.42 -7.79 8.13
C ARG A 91 2.02 -7.40 8.60
N ILE A 92 1.05 -7.27 7.67
CA ILE A 92 -0.32 -6.82 7.97
C ILE A 92 -1.39 -7.88 7.65
N GLY A 93 -1.02 -9.09 7.25
CA GLY A 93 -1.98 -10.16 6.95
C GLY A 93 -2.84 -9.92 5.70
N LEU A 94 -2.24 -9.33 4.66
CA LEU A 94 -2.82 -9.17 3.30
C LEU A 94 -2.05 -9.99 2.25
N GLU A 95 -1.34 -11.04 2.67
CA GLU A 95 -0.80 -12.03 1.73
C GLU A 95 -1.89 -12.63 0.85
#